data_AF-A0A496S4V5-F1
#
_entry.id   AF-A0A496S4V5-F1
#
_cell.length_a   1.000
_cell.length_b   1.000
_cell.length_c   1.000
_cell.angle_alpha   90.00
_cell.angle_beta   90.00
_cell.angle_gamma   90.00
#
_symmetry.space_group_name_H-M   'P 1'
#
loop_
_entity.id
_entity.type
_entity.pdbx_description
1 polymer ?
#
loop_
_entity_poly.entity_id
_entity_poly.type
_entity_poly.pdbx_seq_one_letter_code
_entity_poly.pdbx_strand_id
1 'polypeptide(L)' 'MILPNIGGTSSLGKRLQERKEGKNYSTKKLLPVELIYFEAYKSKKDVFRREKHLKYYSTVLRNLKIRLQATLRTGGAG' A
#
# COMPACT_ATOMS: atom_id res chain seq x y z
N MET A 1 0.76 1.56 15.90
CA MET A 1 1.59 1.00 14.82
C MET A 1 0.74 0.91 13.55
N ILE A 2 0.83 1.92 12.69
CA ILE A 2 0.04 2.07 11.46
C ILE A 2 0.79 1.31 10.37
N LEU A 3 0.10 0.51 9.55
CA LEU A 3 0.73 -0.15 8.41
C LEU A 3 1.47 0.89 7.56
N PRO A 4 2.80 0.80 7.40
CA PRO A 4 3.64 1.93 6.97
C PRO A 4 3.39 2.43 5.53
N ASN A 5 2.49 1.83 4.76
CA ASN A 5 2.49 1.95 3.30
C ASN A 5 1.18 2.35 2.61
N ILE A 6 0.09 2.62 3.35
CA ILE A 6 -1.19 3.05 2.74
C ILE A 6 -1.18 4.57 2.54
N GLY A 7 -1.20 5.03 1.29
CA GLY A 7 -1.31 6.44 0.95
C GLY A 7 -1.55 6.66 -0.55
N GLY A 8 -2.30 7.69 -0.89
CA GLY A 8 -2.51 8.12 -2.27
C GLY A 8 -1.30 8.85 -2.87
N THR A 9 -1.07 8.70 -4.17
CA THR A 9 -0.10 9.50 -4.93
C THR A 9 -0.70 9.83 -6.29
N SER A 10 -0.36 11.00 -6.85
CA SER A 10 -0.66 11.35 -8.24
C SER A 10 0.29 10.67 -9.24
N SER A 11 1.44 10.18 -8.76
CA SER A 11 2.42 9.48 -9.58
C SER A 11 2.91 8.22 -8.86
N LEU A 12 2.45 7.06 -9.35
CA LEU A 12 2.87 5.75 -8.86
C LEU A 12 4.35 5.49 -9.16
N GLY A 13 4.81 5.85 -10.37
CA GLY A 13 6.19 5.63 -10.81
C GLY A 13 7.23 6.32 -9.92
N LYS A 14 7.02 7.60 -9.60
CA LYS A 14 7.91 8.34 -8.68
C LYS A 14 7.99 7.68 -7.31
N ARG A 15 6.85 7.25 -6.75
CA ARG A 15 6.78 6.63 -5.42
C ARG A 15 7.44 5.25 -5.38
N LEU A 16 7.34 4.48 -6.47
CA LEU A 16 8.06 3.21 -6.60
C LEU A 16 9.56 3.43 -6.70
N GLN A 17 9.99 4.42 -7.48
CA GLN A 17 11.40 4.77 -7.61
C GLN A 17 11.99 5.25 -6.27
N GLU A 18 11.32 6.17 -5.57
CA GLU A 18 11.74 6.65 -4.25
C GLU A 18 11.84 5.54 -3.20
N ARG A 19 10.92 4.56 -3.26
CA ARG A 19 10.99 3.38 -2.39
C ARG A 19 12.16 2.49 -2.77
N LYS A 20 12.36 2.17 -4.05
CA LYS A 20 13.53 1.38 -4.52
C LYS A 20 14.85 2.01 -4.09
N GLU A 21 14.94 3.35 -4.14
CA GLU A 21 16.12 4.11 -3.75
C GLU A 21 16.26 4.28 -2.21
N GLY A 22 15.29 3.80 -1.42
CA GLY A 22 15.33 3.88 0.05
C GLY A 22 15.34 5.30 0.59
N LYS A 23 14.75 6.25 -0.13
CA LYS A 23 14.75 7.67 0.23
C LYS A 23 13.92 8.01 1.46
N ASN A 24 13.04 7.11 1.90
CA ASN A 24 12.24 7.32 3.11
C ASN A 24 12.87 6.59 4.31
N TYR A 25 13.42 7.37 5.24
CA TYR A 25 14.11 6.90 6.45
C TYR A 25 13.31 5.86 7.25
N SER A 26 11.98 6.04 7.34
CA SER A 26 11.09 5.15 8.10
C SER A 26 10.81 3.81 7.41
N THR A 27 10.90 3.74 6.08
CA THR A 27 10.61 2.53 5.29
C THR A 27 11.83 1.91 4.63
N LYS A 28 13.01 2.54 4.73
CA LYS A 28 14.28 2.06 4.18
C LYS A 28 14.68 0.68 4.74
N LYS A 29 14.37 0.43 6.02
CA LYS A 29 14.62 -0.86 6.70
C LYS A 29 13.73 -2.01 6.23
N LEU A 30 12.70 -1.73 5.42
CA LEU A 30 11.73 -2.70 4.91
C LEU A 30 11.93 -3.02 3.42
N LEU A 31 13.11 -2.71 2.88
CA LEU A 31 13.45 -3.01 1.49
C LEU A 31 13.98 -4.45 1.35
N PRO A 32 13.73 -5.11 0.20
CA PRO A 32 12.97 -4.62 -0.95
C PRO A 32 11.45 -4.62 -0.73
N VAL A 33 10.76 -3.60 -1.25
CA VAL A 33 9.28 -3.50 -1.17
C VAL A 33 8.68 -3.84 -2.53
N GLU A 34 7.83 -4.86 -2.57
CA GLU A 34 7.04 -5.24 -3.75
C GLU A 34 5.70 -4.49 -3.80
N LEU A 35 5.29 -4.05 -4.99
CA LEU A 35 3.96 -3.50 -5.20
C LEU A 35 2.94 -4.63 -5.41
N ILE A 36 2.24 -4.99 -4.34
CA ILE A 36 1.25 -6.07 -4.36
C ILE A 36 -0.14 -5.57 -4.81
N TYR A 37 -0.47 -4.29 -4.54
CA TYR A 37 -1.79 -3.74 -4.81
C TYR A 37 -1.79 -2.21 -4.93
N PHE A 38 -2.56 -1.68 -5.89
CA PHE A 38 -2.91 -0.26 -5.97
C PHE A 38 -4.33 -0.09 -6.54
N GLU A 39 -4.96 1.04 -6.21
CA GLU A 39 -6.25 1.47 -6.78
C GLU A 39 -6.06 2.87 -7.39
N ALA A 40 -6.67 3.11 -8.55
CA ALA A 40 -6.65 4.41 -9.23
C ALA A 40 -8.06 5.03 -9.21
N TYR A 41 -8.13 6.34 -8.96
CA TYR A 41 -9.38 7.09 -8.88
C TYR A 41 -9.25 8.39 -9.66
N LYS A 42 -10.32 8.76 -10.40
CA LYS A 42 -10.40 10.05 -11.11
C LYS A 42 -10.62 11.24 -10.14
N SER A 43 -11.31 10.99 -9.03
CA SER A 43 -11.66 12.00 -8.03
C SER A 43 -10.70 11.96 -6.84
N LYS A 44 -10.12 13.11 -6.50
CA LYS A 44 -9.28 13.26 -5.31
C LYS A 44 -10.04 12.96 -4.01
N LYS A 45 -11.35 13.27 -3.96
CA LYS A 45 -12.20 12.99 -2.80
C LYS A 45 -12.33 11.48 -2.55
N ASP A 46 -12.39 10.68 -3.61
CA ASP A 46 -12.51 9.22 -3.49
C ASP A 46 -11.21 8.59 -3.01
N VAL A 47 -10.06 9.11 -3.46
CA VAL A 47 -8.73 8.72 -2.93
C VAL A 47 -8.68 8.93 -1.42
N PHE A 48 -9.06 10.13 -0.93
CA PHE A 48 -9.01 10.43 0.50
C PHE A 48 -9.98 9.58 1.32
N ARG A 49 -11.21 9.39 0.84
CA ARG A 49 -12.19 8.52 1.49
C ARG A 49 -11.66 7.08 1.58
N ARG A 50 -11.08 6.58 0.49
CA ARG A 50 -10.52 5.23 0.43
C ARG A 50 -9.35 5.05 1.39
N GLU A 51 -8.41 6.01 1.39
CA GLU A 51 -7.26 6.01 2.29
C GLU A 51 -7.71 6.05 3.75
N LYS A 52 -8.69 6.91 4.09
CA LYS A 52 -9.29 6.96 5.43
C LYS A 52 -9.93 5.61 5.79
N HIS A 53 -10.71 5.02 4.89
CA HIS A 53 -11.33 3.72 5.15
C HIS A 53 -10.30 2.64 5.45
N LEU A 54 -9.22 2.58 4.68
CA LEU A 54 -8.16 1.59 4.87
C LEU A 54 -7.32 1.83 6.13
N LYS A 55 -7.12 3.08 6.55
CA LYS A 55 -6.35 3.43 7.75
C LYS A 55 -7.12 3.25 9.05
N TYR A 56 -8.40 3.61 9.06
CA TYR A 56 -9.18 3.71 10.30
C TYR A 56 -10.15 2.54 10.51
N TYR A 57 -10.52 1.79 9.46
CA TYR A 57 -11.51 0.72 9.58
C TYR A 57 -10.84 -0.64 9.33
N SER A 58 -10.61 -1.37 10.43
CA SER A 58 -9.98 -2.69 10.42
C SER A 58 -10.71 -3.71 9.53
N THR A 59 -12.05 -3.65 9.47
CA THR A 59 -12.87 -4.51 8.61
C THR A 59 -12.58 -4.29 7.12
N VAL A 60 -12.40 -3.03 6.69
CA VAL A 60 -12.11 -2.71 5.29
C VAL A 60 -10.75 -3.25 4.88
N LEU A 61 -9.76 -3.09 5.77
CA LEU A 61 -8.44 -3.66 5.59
C LEU A 61 -8.46 -5.19 5.56
N ARG A 62 -9.23 -5.83 6.46
CA ARG A 62 -9.41 -7.29 6.48
C ARG A 62 -10.00 -7.80 5.17
N ASN A 63 -11.07 -7.17 4.69
CA ASN A 63 -11.70 -7.56 3.42
C ASN A 63 -10.75 -7.38 2.24
N LEU A 64 -9.92 -6.34 2.24
CA LEU A 64 -8.88 -6.18 1.22
C LEU A 64 -7.86 -7.33 1.27
N LYS A 65 -7.39 -7.72 2.46
CA LYS A 65 -6.47 -8.86 2.62
C LYS A 65 -7.08 -10.19 2.18
N ILE A 66 -8.37 -10.41 2.45
CA ILE A 66 -9.09 -11.61 1.99
C ILE A 66 -9.13 -11.65 0.46
N ARG A 67 -9.44 -10.53 -0.20
CA ARG A 67 -9.42 -10.47 -1.68
C ARG A 67 -8.04 -10.77 -2.27
N LEU A 68 -6.98 -10.40 -1.56
CA LEU A 68 -5.60 -10.62 -1.98
C LEU A 68 -4.97 -11.87 -1.34
N GLN A 69 -5.77 -12.77 -0.75
CA GLN A 69 -5.24 -13.87 0.05
C GLN A 69 -4.30 -14.78 -0.75
N ALA A 70 -4.63 -15.07 -2.00
CA ALA A 70 -3.77 -15.88 -2.87
C ALA A 70 -2.43 -15.16 -3.12
N THR A 71 -2.47 -13.88 -3.50
CA THR A 71 -1.28 -13.06 -3.74
C THR A 71 -0.41 -12.92 -2.49
N LEU A 72 -1.02 -12.74 -1.31
CA LEU A 72 -0.32 -12.56 -0.04
C LEU A 72 0.21 -13.89 0.54
N ARG A 73 -0.37 -15.04 0.18
CA ARG A 73 0.15 -16.37 0.59
C ARG A 73 1.42 -16.76 -0.14
N THR A 74 1.69 -16.17 -1.32
CA THR A 74 2.89 -16.45 -2.13
C THR A 74 4.19 -15.91 -1.53
N GLY A 75 4.16 -15.12 -0.45
CA GLY A 75 5.36 -14.56 0.20
C GLY A 75 5.99 -15.43 1.31
N GLY A 76 5.62 -16.71 1.40
CA GLY A 76 6.08 -17.64 2.44
C GLY A 76 6.69 -18.95 1.93
N ALA A 77 7.05 -19.02 0.64
CA ALA A 77 7.76 -20.16 0.07
C ALA A 77 8.94 -19.65 -0.75
N GLY A 78 10.15 -19.82 -0.21
CA GLY A 78 11.44 -19.44 -0.83
C GLY A 78 12.26 -18.57 0.08
#